data_AF-A0A4Y8IGC3-F1
#
_entry.id   AF-A0A4Y8IGC3-F1
#
_cell.length_a   1.000
_cell.length_b   1.000
_cell.length_c   1.000
_cell.angle_alpha   90.00
_cell.angle_beta   90.00
_cell.angle_gamma   90.00
#
_symmetry.space_group_name_H-M   'P 1'
#
loop_
_entity.id
_entity.type
_entity.pdbx_description
1 polymer ?
#
loop_
_entity_poly.entity_id
_entity_poly.type
_entity_poly.pdbx_seq_one_letter_code
_entity_poly.pdbx_strand_id
1 'polypeptide(L)'
;WKENIKYITRDGEIIYVNVAVLLLSHSRFKAFYLTLSKSQNVLMSFLTETFESLGGVPKILLTDNMKTVMDHPRTSYSKSVVNERFDHFSKDFGFNLKPCEAGKPQTKGKAENVMKLLDEIHAYQGQMNYEELHEFVQSLSERANHSYHQGTGKI
;
A
#
# COMPACT_ATOMS: atom_id res chain seq x y z
N TRP A 1 -3.70 2.82 -0.58
CA TRP A 1 -3.71 2.91 0.89
C TRP A 1 -4.96 2.27 1.46
N LYS A 2 -4.89 1.76 2.69
CA LYS A 2 -6.06 1.67 3.59
C LYS A 2 -5.94 2.81 4.59
N GLU A 3 -6.96 3.64 4.69
CA GLU A 3 -6.82 4.99 5.24
C GLU A 3 -7.67 5.21 6.48
N ASN A 4 -7.19 6.07 7.38
CA ASN A 4 -7.91 6.60 8.52
C ASN A 4 -8.58 5.51 9.39
N ILE A 5 -7.88 4.39 9.59
CA ILE A 5 -8.34 3.32 10.47
C ILE A 5 -8.30 3.86 11.89
N LYS A 6 -9.47 4.04 12.50
CA LYS A 6 -9.59 4.37 13.91
C LYS A 6 -9.20 3.14 14.74
N TYR A 7 -8.23 3.29 15.62
CA TYR A 7 -7.75 2.23 16.50
C TYR A 7 -7.61 2.72 17.93
N ILE A 8 -8.16 1.95 18.88
CA ILE A 8 -8.02 2.18 20.31
C ILE A 8 -6.81 1.38 20.78
N THR A 9 -5.82 2.03 21.38
CA THR A 9 -4.64 1.37 21.94
C THR A 9 -4.97 0.68 23.25
N ARG A 10 -4.06 -0.18 23.74
CA ARG A 10 -4.17 -0.81 25.06
C ARG A 10 -4.35 0.19 26.21
N ASP A 11 -3.76 1.37 26.07
CA ASP A 11 -3.84 2.45 27.07
C ASP A 11 -5.13 3.29 26.94
N GLY A 12 -6.02 2.94 26.00
CA GLY A 12 -7.27 3.63 25.74
C GLY A 12 -7.15 4.87 24.84
N GLU A 13 -5.96 5.15 24.29
CA GLU A 13 -5.74 6.24 23.34
C GLU A 13 -6.39 5.91 21.98
N ILE A 14 -6.99 6.90 21.33
CA ILE A 14 -7.51 6.76 19.98
C ILE A 14 -6.48 7.32 18.99
N ILE A 15 -5.95 6.46 18.15
CA ILE A 15 -5.07 6.82 17.04
C ILE A 15 -5.75 6.57 15.69
N TYR A 16 -5.34 7.32 14.68
CA TYR A 16 -5.76 7.13 13.29
C TYR A 16 -4.57 6.68 12.47
N VAL A 17 -4.59 5.42 12.07
CA VAL A 17 -3.50 4.79 11.33
C VAL A 17 -3.88 4.57 9.88
N ASN A 18 -2.86 4.48 9.03
CA ASN A 18 -2.97 4.19 7.61
C ASN A 18 -2.04 3.04 7.29
N VAL A 19 -2.41 2.22 6.32
CA VAL A 19 -1.57 1.13 5.82
C VAL A 19 -1.27 1.38 4.35
N ALA A 20 0.01 1.62 4.05
CA ALA A 20 0.50 1.60 2.68
C ALA A 20 0.57 0.13 2.23
N VAL A 21 0.23 -0.11 0.97
CA VAL A 21 0.16 -1.46 0.41
C VAL A 21 0.81 -1.45 -0.95
N LEU A 22 1.80 -2.33 -1.15
CA LEU A 22 2.32 -2.69 -2.44
C LEU A 22 1.96 -4.14 -2.74
N LEU A 23 1.43 -4.41 -3.93
CA LEU A 23 1.08 -5.75 -4.41
C LEU A 23 1.74 -6.02 -5.75
N LEU A 24 2.62 -7.02 -5.80
CA LEU A 24 3.18 -7.50 -7.06
C LEU A 24 2.15 -8.34 -7.82
N SER A 25 1.74 -7.86 -9.00
CA SER A 25 0.68 -8.49 -9.79
C SER A 25 0.98 -9.91 -10.26
N HIS A 26 2.25 -10.29 -10.42
CA HIS A 26 2.63 -11.63 -10.86
C HIS A 26 2.73 -12.60 -9.69
N SER A 27 3.68 -12.38 -8.77
CA SER A 27 3.92 -13.24 -7.60
C SER A 27 2.84 -13.17 -6.54
N ARG A 28 2.01 -12.12 -6.53
CA ARG A 28 1.06 -11.80 -5.44
C ARG A 28 1.72 -11.50 -4.10
N PHE A 29 3.03 -11.27 -4.10
CA PHE A 29 3.74 -10.73 -2.94
C PHE A 29 3.13 -9.39 -2.53
N LYS A 30 2.96 -9.21 -1.21
CA LYS A 30 2.38 -8.06 -0.56
C LYS A 30 3.40 -7.46 0.41
N ALA A 31 3.53 -6.15 0.39
CA ALA A 31 4.24 -5.41 1.43
C ALA A 31 3.26 -4.44 2.07
N PHE A 32 3.21 -4.43 3.40
CA PHE A 32 2.40 -3.50 4.19
C PHE A 32 3.29 -2.60 5.03
N TYR A 33 2.85 -1.37 5.23
CA TYR A 33 3.54 -0.42 6.11
C TYR A 33 2.52 0.42 6.87
N LEU A 34 2.53 0.29 8.20
CA LEU A 34 1.66 1.03 9.10
C LEU A 34 2.26 2.40 9.40
N THR A 35 1.44 3.45 9.34
CA THR A 35 1.89 4.83 9.57
C THR A 35 0.75 5.73 10.04
N LEU A 36 1.08 6.73 10.86
CA LEU A 36 0.19 7.82 11.24
C LEU A 36 0.04 8.87 10.13
N SER A 37 0.96 8.89 9.16
CA SER A 37 1.00 9.89 8.08
C SER A 37 0.99 9.26 6.70
N LYS A 38 0.22 9.88 5.79
CA LYS A 38 0.20 9.56 4.35
C LYS A 38 1.01 10.58 3.54
N SER A 39 2.05 11.19 4.12
CA SER A 39 2.87 12.16 3.39
C SER A 39 3.59 11.49 2.21
N GLN A 40 3.97 12.30 1.21
CA GLN A 40 4.74 11.81 0.07
C GLN A 40 6.09 11.21 0.51
N ASN A 41 6.73 11.78 1.53
CA ASN A 41 7.99 11.26 2.08
C ASN A 41 7.79 9.82 2.58
N VAL A 42 6.74 9.59 3.37
CA VAL A 42 6.42 8.26 3.89
C VAL A 42 6.15 7.27 2.76
N LEU A 43 5.43 7.69 1.71
CA LEU A 43 5.19 6.85 0.54
C LEU A 43 6.50 6.47 -0.17
N MET A 44 7.38 7.45 -0.40
CA MET A 44 8.66 7.21 -1.07
C MET A 44 9.57 6.30 -0.23
N SER A 45 9.68 6.54 1.09
CA SER A 45 10.43 5.67 2.02
C SER A 45 9.91 4.24 1.98
N PHE A 46 8.59 4.05 2.09
CA PHE A 46 7.97 2.72 1.98
C PHE A 46 8.31 2.03 0.66
N LEU A 47 8.25 2.73 -0.47
CA LEU A 47 8.58 2.16 -1.77
C LEU A 47 10.06 1.79 -1.87
N THR A 48 10.97 2.66 -1.40
CA THR A 48 12.41 2.39 -1.34
C THR A 48 12.71 1.12 -0.56
N GLU A 49 12.25 1.04 0.69
CA GLU A 49 12.48 -0.12 1.58
C GLU A 49 11.89 -1.40 0.97
N THR A 50 10.71 -1.30 0.36
CA THR A 50 10.08 -2.44 -0.31
C THR A 50 10.89 -2.90 -1.51
N PHE A 51 11.39 -2.00 -2.36
CA PHE A 51 12.20 -2.37 -3.53
C PHE A 51 13.55 -2.97 -3.13
N GLU A 52 14.16 -2.46 -2.07
CA GLU A 52 15.38 -3.03 -1.49
C GLU A 52 15.14 -4.45 -0.98
N SER A 53 14.06 -4.65 -0.20
CA SER A 53 13.66 -5.97 0.30
C SER A 53 13.35 -6.98 -0.82
N LEU A 54 12.75 -6.50 -1.92
CA LEU A 54 12.49 -7.31 -3.11
C LEU A 54 13.76 -7.64 -3.92
N GLY A 55 14.88 -6.97 -3.64
CA GLY A 55 16.11 -7.07 -4.43
C GLY A 55 15.96 -6.50 -5.84
N GLY A 56 15.00 -5.61 -6.07
CA GLY A 56 14.76 -5.04 -7.38
C GLY A 56 13.53 -4.14 -7.48
N VAL A 57 13.48 -3.38 -8.57
CA VAL A 57 12.42 -2.40 -8.84
C VAL A 57 11.47 -2.94 -9.93
N PRO A 58 10.14 -2.87 -9.74
CA PRO A 58 9.20 -3.22 -10.80
C PRO A 58 9.28 -2.24 -11.97
N LYS A 59 9.23 -2.74 -13.21
CA LYS A 59 9.25 -1.89 -14.42
C LYS A 59 8.09 -0.90 -14.52
N ILE A 60 6.95 -1.24 -13.92
CA ILE A 60 5.72 -0.45 -13.93
C ILE A 60 5.14 -0.45 -12.52
N LEU A 61 4.91 0.74 -11.97
CA LEU A 61 4.16 0.94 -10.74
C LEU A 61 2.76 1.45 -11.08
N LEU A 62 1.73 0.66 -10.72
CA LEU A 62 0.34 1.07 -10.81
C LEU A 62 -0.07 1.75 -9.51
N THR A 63 -0.53 3.00 -9.58
CA THR A 63 -1.01 3.74 -8.40
C THR A 63 -2.45 4.17 -8.60
N ASP A 64 -3.13 4.48 -7.50
CA ASP A 64 -4.34 5.29 -7.58
C ASP A 64 -3.99 6.74 -7.94
N ASN A 65 -5.01 7.58 -7.97
CA ASN A 65 -4.91 9.01 -8.25
C ASN A 65 -4.63 9.85 -6.98
N MET A 66 -3.79 9.36 -6.06
CA MET A 66 -3.45 10.08 -4.83
C MET A 66 -2.65 11.37 -5.09
N LYS A 67 -2.96 12.44 -4.32
CA LYS A 67 -2.27 13.75 -4.40
C LYS A 67 -0.76 13.68 -4.11
N THR A 68 -0.33 12.68 -3.34
CA THR A 68 1.10 12.43 -3.07
C THR A 68 1.88 11.99 -4.32
N VAL A 69 1.19 11.57 -5.37
CA VAL A 69 1.78 11.12 -6.63
C VAL A 69 1.40 12.05 -7.78
N MET A 70 0.19 12.59 -7.78
CA MET A 70 -0.39 13.36 -8.89
C MET A 70 -0.73 14.79 -8.47
N ASP A 71 -0.32 15.78 -9.27
CA ASP A 71 -0.86 17.15 -9.20
C ASP A 71 -2.25 17.22 -9.82
N HIS A 72 -2.43 16.51 -10.94
CA HIS A 72 -3.74 16.34 -11.58
C HIS A 72 -4.08 14.86 -11.71
N PRO A 73 -5.17 14.39 -11.07
CA PRO A 73 -5.57 12.99 -11.12
C PRO A 73 -6.05 12.60 -12.53
N ARG A 74 -5.85 11.34 -12.92
CA ARG A 74 -6.37 10.82 -14.20
C ARG A 74 -7.89 10.67 -14.14
N THR A 75 -8.60 11.24 -15.11
CA THR A 75 -10.03 10.99 -15.31
C THR A 75 -10.27 10.33 -16.66
N SER A 76 -11.52 9.94 -16.96
CA SER A 76 -11.90 9.52 -18.32
C SER A 76 -11.77 10.63 -19.36
N TYR A 77 -11.64 11.89 -18.93
CA TYR A 77 -11.65 13.08 -19.79
C TYR A 77 -10.31 13.85 -19.78
N SER A 78 -9.39 13.55 -18.86
CA SER A 78 -8.11 14.27 -18.70
C SER A 78 -6.94 13.32 -18.43
N LYS A 79 -5.78 13.67 -19.00
CA LYS A 79 -4.51 13.01 -18.68
C LYS A 79 -4.10 13.36 -17.25
N SER A 80 -3.48 12.42 -16.55
CA SER A 80 -2.83 12.69 -15.26
C SER A 80 -1.61 13.56 -15.45
N VAL A 81 -1.32 14.38 -14.45
CA VAL A 81 -0.04 15.05 -14.27
C VAL A 81 0.56 14.54 -12.96
N VAL A 82 1.67 13.83 -13.08
CA VAL A 82 2.48 13.36 -11.94
C VAL A 82 3.15 14.59 -11.34
N ASN A 83 3.17 14.70 -10.01
CA ASN A 83 3.90 15.81 -9.41
C ASN A 83 5.41 15.66 -9.63
N GLU A 84 6.10 16.78 -9.76
CA GLU A 84 7.53 16.83 -10.15
C GLU A 84 8.41 15.95 -9.26
N ARG A 85 8.17 15.99 -7.94
CA ARG A 85 8.97 15.25 -6.98
C ARG A 85 8.82 13.73 -7.13
N PHE A 86 7.61 13.24 -7.37
CA PHE A 86 7.38 11.81 -7.58
C PHE A 86 7.82 11.35 -8.98
N ASP A 87 7.76 12.24 -9.97
CA ASP A 87 8.30 11.98 -11.30
C ASP A 87 9.82 11.79 -11.26
N HIS A 88 10.56 12.66 -10.56
CA HIS A 88 12.00 12.49 -10.31
C HIS A 88 12.29 11.18 -9.58
N PHE A 89 11.56 10.87 -8.52
CA PHE A 89 11.68 9.59 -7.82
C PHE A 89 11.49 8.39 -8.75
N SER A 90 10.51 8.43 -9.66
CA SER A 90 10.28 7.34 -10.62
C SER A 90 11.42 7.16 -11.62
N LYS A 91 12.04 8.27 -12.04
CA LYS A 91 13.20 8.27 -12.94
C LYS A 91 14.45 7.73 -12.25
N ASP A 92 14.70 8.14 -11.01
CA ASP A 92 15.85 7.70 -10.21
C ASP A 92 15.81 6.18 -9.96
N PHE A 93 14.62 5.63 -9.67
CA PHE A 93 14.43 4.19 -9.49
C PHE A 93 14.24 3.42 -10.82
N GLY A 94 14.05 4.13 -11.94
CA GLY A 94 13.90 3.51 -13.26
C GLY A 94 12.57 2.78 -13.49
N PHE A 95 11.48 3.17 -12.83
CA PHE A 95 10.16 2.58 -13.06
C PHE A 95 9.21 3.55 -13.79
N ASN A 96 8.29 2.98 -14.57
CA ASN A 96 7.23 3.77 -15.21
C ASN A 96 5.99 3.84 -14.32
N LEU A 97 5.52 5.05 -14.05
CA LEU A 97 4.29 5.26 -13.31
C LEU A 97 3.06 5.12 -14.23
N LYS A 98 2.07 4.35 -13.79
CA LYS A 98 0.77 4.25 -14.47
C LYS A 98 -0.37 4.53 -13.49
N PRO A 99 -1.08 5.68 -13.60
CA PRO A 99 -2.31 5.89 -12.87
C PRO A 99 -3.36 4.88 -13.30
N CYS A 100 -4.03 4.27 -12.33
CA CYS A 100 -5.25 3.51 -12.57
C CYS A 100 -6.33 4.43 -13.18
N GLU A 101 -6.96 3.96 -14.26
CA GLU A 101 -8.16 4.61 -14.78
C GLU A 101 -9.33 4.37 -13.82
N ALA A 102 -9.96 5.46 -13.37
CA ALA A 102 -11.18 5.38 -12.59
C ALA A 102 -12.23 4.56 -13.35
N GLY A 103 -12.77 3.52 -12.71
CA GLY A 103 -13.86 2.71 -13.28
C GLY A 103 -13.46 1.41 -13.98
N LYS A 104 -12.17 1.02 -14.04
CA LYS A 104 -11.78 -0.31 -14.56
C LYS A 104 -11.78 -1.39 -13.47
N PRO A 105 -12.68 -2.40 -13.52
CA PRO A 105 -12.87 -3.38 -12.44
C PRO A 105 -11.74 -4.42 -12.31
N GLN A 106 -10.92 -4.61 -13.35
CA GLN A 106 -9.97 -5.73 -13.42
C GLN A 106 -8.82 -5.66 -12.40
N THR A 107 -8.44 -4.46 -11.96
CA THR A 107 -7.45 -4.23 -10.89
C THR A 107 -8.07 -4.15 -9.49
N LYS A 108 -9.39 -3.96 -9.38
CA LYS A 108 -10.09 -3.82 -8.08
C LYS A 108 -10.11 -5.11 -7.28
N GLY A 109 -10.46 -6.25 -7.89
CA GLY A 109 -10.62 -7.50 -7.13
C GLY A 109 -9.36 -7.97 -6.38
N LYS A 110 -8.16 -7.70 -6.92
CA LYS A 110 -6.90 -8.00 -6.24
C LYS A 110 -6.67 -7.10 -5.03
N ALA A 111 -6.95 -5.80 -5.19
CA ALA A 111 -6.82 -4.84 -4.11
C ALA A 111 -7.85 -5.07 -3.01
N GLU A 112 -9.11 -5.40 -3.37
CA GLU A 112 -10.20 -5.67 -2.41
C GLU A 112 -9.87 -6.78 -1.43
N ASN A 113 -9.30 -7.90 -1.89
CA ASN A 113 -8.90 -8.98 -0.99
C ASN A 113 -7.82 -8.56 0.01
N VAL A 114 -6.88 -7.70 -0.41
CA VAL A 114 -5.85 -7.16 0.48
C VAL A 114 -6.47 -6.18 1.49
N MET A 115 -7.43 -5.36 1.07
CA MET A 115 -8.13 -4.45 1.98
C MET A 115 -8.93 -5.20 3.05
N LYS A 116 -9.55 -6.34 2.68
CA LYS A 116 -10.25 -7.24 3.62
C LYS A 116 -9.32 -7.88 4.63
N LEU A 117 -8.13 -8.31 4.21
CA LEU A 117 -7.13 -8.84 5.13
C LEU A 117 -6.79 -7.81 6.22
N LEU A 118 -6.60 -6.54 5.83
CA LEU A 118 -6.34 -5.45 6.76
C LEU A 118 -7.54 -5.09 7.65
N ASP A 119 -8.75 -5.62 7.43
CA ASP A 119 -9.88 -5.44 8.37
C ASP A 119 -9.61 -6.16 9.71
N GLU A 120 -8.69 -7.14 9.73
CA GLU A 120 -8.31 -7.87 10.94
C GLU A 120 -7.76 -6.94 12.05
N ILE A 121 -7.23 -5.77 11.69
CA ILE A 121 -6.82 -4.72 12.65
C ILE A 121 -7.96 -4.37 13.62
N HIS A 122 -9.22 -4.41 13.16
CA HIS A 122 -10.38 -4.11 14.01
C HIS A 122 -10.66 -5.20 15.06
N ALA A 123 -10.16 -6.42 14.91
CA ALA A 123 -10.35 -7.48 15.89
C ALA A 123 -9.54 -7.25 17.18
N TYR A 124 -8.49 -6.43 17.12
CA TYR A 124 -7.54 -6.22 18.21
C TYR A 124 -7.69 -4.86 18.92
N GLN A 125 -8.83 -4.19 18.74
CA GLN A 125 -9.10 -2.90 19.40
C GLN A 125 -8.90 -3.00 20.92
N GLY A 126 -8.12 -2.07 21.48
CA GLY A 126 -7.81 -2.02 22.91
C GLY A 126 -6.78 -3.07 23.37
N GLN A 127 -6.14 -3.82 22.47
CA GLN A 127 -5.25 -4.92 22.85
C GLN A 127 -3.76 -4.58 22.67
N MET A 128 -3.41 -3.78 21.67
CA MET A 128 -2.02 -3.44 21.33
C MET A 128 -1.75 -1.93 21.41
N ASN A 129 -0.51 -1.55 21.73
CA ASN A 129 -0.01 -0.19 21.50
C ASN A 129 0.38 0.02 20.02
N TYR A 130 0.91 1.20 19.65
CA TYR A 130 1.26 1.49 18.25
C TYR A 130 2.39 0.62 17.70
N GLU A 131 3.40 0.32 18.51
CA GLU A 131 4.55 -0.51 18.11
C GLU A 131 4.14 -1.97 17.91
N GLU A 132 3.40 -2.54 18.86
CA GLU A 132 2.81 -3.88 18.77
C GLU A 132 1.86 -3.97 17.57
N LEU A 133 1.07 -2.92 17.28
CA LEU A 133 0.22 -2.87 16.09
C LEU A 133 1.04 -2.84 14.79
N HIS A 134 2.18 -2.13 14.80
CA HIS A 134 3.09 -2.11 13.66
C HIS A 134 3.66 -3.52 13.40
N GLU A 135 4.16 -4.20 14.43
CA GLU A 135 4.62 -5.59 14.35
C GLU A 135 3.51 -6.54 13.86
N PHE A 136 2.28 -6.38 14.37
CA PHE A 136 1.14 -7.15 13.90
C PHE A 136 0.91 -6.97 12.40
N VAL A 137 0.94 -5.74 11.89
CA VAL A 137 0.75 -5.48 10.45
C VAL A 137 1.88 -6.09 9.61
N GLN A 138 3.12 -6.08 10.09
CA GLN A 138 4.22 -6.80 9.43
C GLN A 138 3.98 -8.31 9.41
N SER A 139 3.59 -8.89 10.55
CA SER A 139 3.23 -10.31 10.65
C SER A 139 2.07 -10.70 9.73
N LEU A 140 1.10 -9.78 9.54
CA LEU A 140 -0.03 -9.97 8.64
C LEU A 140 0.43 -9.98 7.18
N SER A 141 1.41 -9.14 6.83
CA SER A 141 2.05 -9.13 5.50
C SER A 141 2.77 -10.45 5.23
N GLU A 142 3.58 -10.92 6.18
CA GLU A 142 4.30 -12.19 6.07
C GLU A 142 3.34 -13.38 5.96
N ARG A 143 2.33 -13.45 6.84
CA ARG A 143 1.29 -14.49 6.79
C ARG A 143 0.57 -14.50 5.44
N ALA A 144 0.29 -13.33 4.87
CA ALA A 144 -0.36 -13.21 3.57
C ALA A 144 0.55 -13.54 2.38
N ASN A 145 1.86 -13.63 2.58
CA ASN A 145 2.82 -14.10 1.58
C ASN A 145 3.16 -15.60 1.76
N HIS A 146 3.04 -16.15 2.96
CA HIS A 146 3.18 -17.58 3.21
C HIS A 146 1.88 -18.38 3.04
N SER A 147 0.74 -17.70 2.90
CA SER A 147 -0.54 -18.33 2.58
C SER A 147 -0.60 -18.78 1.11
N TYR A 148 -0.97 -20.03 0.87
CA TYR A 148 -1.11 -20.61 -0.47
C TYR A 148 -2.02 -19.76 -1.38
N HIS A 149 -1.50 -19.31 -2.52
CA HIS A 149 -2.26 -18.50 -3.47
C HIS A 149 -3.10 -19.38 -4.40
N GLN A 150 -4.39 -19.50 -4.10
CA GLN A 150 -5.38 -20.29 -4.88
C GLN A 150 -5.41 -19.96 -6.39
N GLY A 151 -5.02 -18.74 -6.79
CA GLY A 151 -4.99 -18.32 -8.20
C GLY A 151 -3.68 -18.60 -8.96
N THR A 152 -2.59 -18.93 -8.27
CA THR A 152 -1.27 -19.21 -8.87
C THR A 152 -0.73 -20.60 -8.52
N GLY A 153 -1.34 -21.30 -7.57
CA GLY A 153 -0.93 -22.64 -7.14
C GLY A 153 0.44 -22.69 -6.46
N LYS A 154 0.92 -21.54 -5.96
CA LYS A 154 2.23 -21.39 -5.32
C LYS A 154 2.10 -20.59 -4.03
N ILE A 155 3.06 -20.80 -3.14
CA ILE A 155 3.34 -19.92 -1.99
C ILE A 155 4.19 -18.78 -2.53
#